data_AF-X1FRP5-F1
#
_entry.id   AF-X1FRP5-F1
#
_cell.length_a   1.000
_cell.length_b   1.000
_cell.length_c   1.000
_cell.angle_alpha   90.00
_cell.angle_beta   90.00
_cell.angle_gamma   90.00
#
_symmetry.space_group_name_H-M   'P 1'
#
loop_
_entity.id
_entity.type
_entity.pdbx_description
1 polymer ?
#
loop_
_entity_poly.entity_id
_entity_poly.type
_entity_poly.pdbx_seq_one_letter_code
_entity_poly.pdbx_strand_id
1 'polypeptide(L)'
;MEFIKNKAIKLLDYLAKLERLQLKIIRDLKDYQNVLWLSEIPDDAECCFTRAWGESEDFDEDVWIYIKKYNEPVLDGIPQICEKWIDRLALKNTKDIPELLPSIIIQEKVKNPDAEPENPQIDEFITIDKTIFLIDYPEVSEKWDEFIELKWFSWVDLYQKWQSVQRVYAKLFSIYQEQQKLGEQYELILGLGFLSWRSPSDHITKRHLITAKALLTFEARLGKFIVKPAMDS
;
A
#
# COMPACT_ATOMS: atom_id res chain seq x y z
N MET A 1 49.32 -12.93 37.16
CA MET A 1 48.36 -11.89 36.72
C MET A 1 48.35 -11.70 35.19
N GLU A 2 49.49 -11.74 34.53
CA GLU A 2 49.64 -11.48 33.08
C GLU A 2 49.01 -12.55 32.17
N PHE A 3 49.01 -13.81 32.61
CA PHE A 3 48.41 -14.94 31.87
C PHE A 3 46.88 -14.84 31.76
N ILE A 4 46.22 -14.31 32.80
CA ILE A 4 44.76 -14.12 32.83
C ILE A 4 44.37 -12.96 31.90
N LYS A 5 45.17 -11.88 31.87
CA LYS A 5 44.99 -10.78 30.91
C LYS A 5 45.10 -11.25 29.46
N ASN A 6 46.13 -12.04 29.13
CA ASN A 6 46.30 -12.55 27.76
C ASN A 6 45.17 -13.51 27.33
N LYS A 7 44.63 -14.31 28.25
CA LYS A 7 43.50 -15.19 27.96
C LYS A 7 42.19 -14.41 27.77
N ALA A 8 41.98 -13.37 28.58
CA ALA A 8 40.84 -12.46 28.44
C ALA A 8 40.89 -11.66 27.12
N ILE A 9 42.07 -11.17 26.73
CA ILE A 9 42.26 -10.48 25.44
C ILE A 9 41.97 -11.41 24.27
N LYS A 10 42.45 -12.66 24.30
CA LYS A 10 42.16 -13.64 23.25
C LYS A 10 40.69 -14.03 23.18
N LEU A 11 40.00 -14.12 24.32
CA LEU A 11 38.56 -14.36 24.37
C LEU A 11 37.79 -13.18 23.78
N LEU A 12 38.15 -11.95 24.14
CA LEU A 12 37.55 -10.73 23.60
C LEU A 12 37.76 -10.62 22.09
N ASP A 13 38.97 -10.93 21.62
CA ASP A 13 39.33 -10.88 20.20
C ASP A 13 38.63 -11.99 19.40
N TYR A 14 38.43 -13.17 20.01
CA TYR A 14 37.61 -14.25 19.44
C TYR A 14 36.13 -13.85 19.36
N LEU A 15 35.56 -13.30 20.44
CA LEU A 15 34.17 -12.82 20.45
C LEU A 15 33.96 -11.70 19.43
N ALA A 16 34.89 -10.74 19.33
CA ALA A 16 34.84 -9.68 18.33
C ALA A 16 34.95 -10.21 16.88
N LYS A 17 35.76 -11.25 16.65
CA LYS A 17 35.85 -11.93 15.35
C LYS A 17 34.60 -12.73 15.02
N LEU A 18 34.01 -13.38 16.02
CA LEU A 18 32.77 -14.16 15.87
C LEU A 18 31.57 -13.23 15.60
N GLU A 19 31.46 -12.13 16.33
CA GLU A 19 30.55 -11.01 16.05
C GLU A 19 30.72 -10.50 14.61
N ARG A 20 31.96 -10.20 14.18
CA ARG A 20 32.22 -9.74 12.79
C ARG A 20 31.88 -10.76 11.71
N LEU A 21 31.90 -12.06 12.03
CA LEU A 21 31.50 -13.13 11.11
C LEU A 21 29.97 -13.34 11.09
N GLN A 22 29.30 -13.07 12.21
CA GLN A 22 27.84 -13.13 12.32
C GLN A 22 27.15 -11.86 11.77
N LEU A 23 27.81 -10.71 11.84
CA LEU A 23 27.35 -9.47 11.25
C LEU A 23 27.56 -9.52 9.73
N LYS A 24 26.51 -9.89 8.99
CA LYS A 24 26.45 -9.70 7.54
C LYS A 24 26.64 -8.21 7.28
N ILE A 25 27.83 -7.79 6.85
CA ILE A 25 28.09 -6.41 6.46
C ILE A 25 27.24 -6.13 5.21
N ILE A 26 26.09 -5.51 5.40
CA ILE A 26 25.22 -5.03 4.33
C ILE A 26 25.94 -3.85 3.65
N ARG A 27 26.38 -4.06 2.40
CA ARG A 27 27.15 -3.07 1.62
C ARG A 27 26.34 -2.44 0.49
N ASP A 28 25.18 -2.99 0.18
CA ASP A 28 24.24 -2.49 -0.82
C ASP A 28 22.84 -2.32 -0.19
N LEU A 29 22.12 -1.28 -0.61
CA LEU A 29 20.73 -1.05 -0.20
C LEU A 29 19.81 -2.22 -0.55
N LYS A 30 20.18 -3.01 -1.57
CA LYS A 30 19.45 -4.22 -1.99
C LYS A 30 19.43 -5.32 -0.94
N ASP A 31 20.36 -5.31 0.01
CA ASP A 31 20.42 -6.29 1.08
C ASP A 31 19.57 -5.91 2.31
N TYR A 32 18.97 -4.71 2.34
CA TYR A 32 18.03 -4.33 3.40
C TYR A 32 16.69 -5.04 3.18
N GLN A 33 16.10 -5.54 4.27
CA GLN A 33 14.81 -6.23 4.22
C GLN A 33 13.68 -5.31 3.75
N ASN A 34 13.63 -4.09 4.26
CA ASN A 34 12.63 -3.10 3.90
C ASN A 34 13.27 -1.73 3.64
N VAL A 35 12.75 -1.05 2.62
CA VAL A 35 13.19 0.29 2.24
C VAL A 35 11.95 1.15 1.96
N LEU A 36 11.89 2.29 2.63
CA LEU A 36 10.92 3.35 2.34
C LEU A 36 11.68 4.60 1.91
N TRP A 37 11.36 5.13 0.73
CA TRP A 37 11.95 6.38 0.26
C TRP A 37 11.08 7.55 0.70
N LEU A 38 11.69 8.62 1.20
CA LEU A 38 10.96 9.84 1.59
C LEU A 38 10.20 10.46 0.41
N SER A 39 10.68 10.29 -0.82
CA SER A 39 10.00 10.75 -2.05
C SER A 39 8.74 9.96 -2.38
N GLU A 40 8.52 8.79 -1.78
CA GLU A 40 7.27 8.04 -1.93
C GLU A 40 6.17 8.54 -1.00
N ILE A 41 6.52 9.37 0.00
CA ILE A 41 5.57 9.97 0.94
C ILE A 41 4.87 11.12 0.21
N PRO A 42 3.55 11.02 -0.05
CA PRO A 42 2.83 12.11 -0.71
C PRO A 42 2.83 13.36 0.17
N ASP A 43 2.81 14.51 -0.49
CA ASP A 43 2.63 15.81 0.16
C ASP A 43 1.12 16.04 0.39
N ASP A 44 0.61 15.42 1.45
CA ASP A 44 -0.78 15.52 1.88
C ASP A 44 -0.80 15.91 3.36
N ALA A 45 -0.88 17.22 3.63
CA ALA A 45 -0.72 17.79 4.97
C ALA A 45 -1.68 17.21 6.03
N GLU A 46 -2.84 16.66 5.62
CA GLU A 46 -3.81 16.10 6.57
C GLU A 46 -3.42 14.70 7.07
N CYS A 47 -2.83 13.89 6.19
CA CYS A 47 -2.61 12.47 6.43
C CYS A 47 -1.13 12.06 6.42
N CYS A 48 -0.27 12.88 5.83
CA CYS A 48 1.14 12.61 5.64
C CYS A 48 1.97 13.85 5.95
N PHE A 49 3.06 13.62 6.66
CA PHE A 49 4.08 14.63 6.87
C PHE A 49 5.44 13.97 6.85
N THR A 50 6.40 14.64 6.23
CA THR A 50 7.81 14.32 6.35
C THR A 50 8.60 15.60 6.43
N ARG A 51 9.61 15.63 7.30
CA ARG A 51 10.51 16.77 7.47
C ARG A 51 11.28 17.11 6.19
N ALA A 52 11.34 16.19 5.23
CA ALA A 52 11.94 16.44 3.91
C ALA A 52 11.16 17.46 3.07
N TRP A 53 9.86 17.66 3.31
CA TRP A 53 9.05 18.65 2.59
C TRP A 53 9.16 20.06 3.19
N GLY A 54 9.59 20.18 4.44
CA GLY A 54 9.79 21.46 5.11
C GLY A 54 9.46 21.40 6.60
N GLU A 55 9.44 22.59 7.21
CA GLU A 55 8.97 22.78 8.58
C GLU A 55 7.44 22.83 8.63
N SER A 56 6.87 22.39 9.75
CA SER A 56 5.44 22.45 10.02
C SER A 56 5.25 22.84 11.48
N GLU A 57 4.31 23.75 11.73
CA GLU A 57 3.93 24.17 13.08
C GLU A 57 3.08 23.10 13.81
N ASP A 58 2.50 22.14 13.07
CA ASP A 58 1.64 21.09 13.61
C ASP A 58 2.41 19.91 14.21
N PHE A 59 3.71 19.80 13.93
CA PHE A 59 4.55 18.67 14.33
C PHE A 59 5.81 19.12 15.05
N ASP A 60 6.03 18.56 16.26
CA ASP A 60 7.27 18.71 17.03
C ASP A 60 8.52 18.48 16.16
N GLU A 61 9.61 19.19 16.44
CA GLU A 61 10.87 19.12 15.66
C GLU A 61 11.45 17.70 15.54
N ASP A 62 11.18 16.85 16.53
CA ASP A 62 11.63 15.45 16.55
C ASP A 62 10.79 14.52 15.67
N VAL A 63 9.66 14.97 15.11
CA VAL A 63 8.87 14.18 14.16
C VAL A 63 9.52 14.26 12.79
N TRP A 64 10.06 13.14 12.32
CA TRP A 64 10.62 13.02 10.97
C TRP A 64 9.58 12.60 9.94
N ILE A 65 8.72 11.64 10.30
CA ILE A 65 7.64 11.15 9.44
C ILE A 65 6.39 10.97 10.30
N TYR A 66 5.25 11.43 9.80
CA TYR A 66 3.94 11.17 10.36
C TYR A 66 3.03 10.66 9.24
N ILE A 67 2.36 9.54 9.48
CA ILE A 67 1.38 8.99 8.52
C ILE A 67 0.17 8.51 9.28
N LYS A 68 -1.00 9.00 8.89
CA LYS A 68 -2.28 8.61 9.44
C LYS A 68 -3.10 7.91 8.37
N LYS A 69 -3.66 6.75 8.74
CA LYS A 69 -4.63 6.07 7.89
C LYS A 69 -5.94 6.85 7.86
N TYR A 70 -6.50 6.99 6.66
CA TYR A 70 -7.85 7.51 6.48
C TYR A 70 -8.69 6.56 5.63
N ASN A 71 -10.00 6.85 5.58
CA ASN A 71 -10.97 5.95 4.97
C ASN A 71 -10.82 5.92 3.45
N GLU A 72 -10.98 4.72 2.87
CA GLU A 72 -11.05 4.54 1.42
C GLU A 72 -12.21 5.41 0.88
N PRO A 73 -11.95 6.32 -0.09
CA PRO A 73 -13.01 7.09 -0.72
C PRO A 73 -14.06 6.17 -1.32
N VAL A 74 -15.32 6.36 -0.95
CA VAL A 74 -16.43 5.56 -1.47
C VAL A 74 -16.83 6.11 -2.84
N LEU A 75 -16.90 5.25 -3.84
CA LEU A 75 -17.49 5.59 -5.12
C LEU A 75 -19.01 5.50 -4.98
N ASP A 76 -19.67 6.64 -4.88
CA ASP A 76 -21.12 6.71 -4.67
C ASP A 76 -21.87 7.10 -5.96
N GLY A 77 -23.12 6.65 -6.05
CA GLY A 77 -24.06 7.06 -7.07
C GLY A 77 -23.85 6.45 -8.44
N ILE A 78 -23.43 5.18 -8.48
CA ILE A 78 -23.52 4.35 -9.69
C ILE A 78 -25.01 4.23 -10.05
N PRO A 79 -25.43 4.57 -11.28
CA PRO A 79 -26.82 4.41 -11.69
C PRO A 79 -27.25 2.94 -11.64
N GLN A 80 -28.39 2.65 -11.00
CA GLN A 80 -28.91 1.29 -10.84
C GLN A 80 -29.07 0.54 -12.17
N ILE A 81 -29.39 1.28 -13.24
CA ILE A 81 -29.55 0.71 -14.59
C ILE A 81 -28.21 0.17 -15.11
N CYS A 82 -27.10 0.83 -14.78
CA CYS A 82 -25.75 0.45 -15.21
C CYS A 82 -25.16 -0.67 -14.34
N GLU A 83 -25.64 -0.91 -13.12
CA GLU A 83 -25.03 -1.89 -12.18
C GLU A 83 -24.82 -3.29 -12.78
N LYS A 84 -25.74 -3.74 -13.64
CA LYS A 84 -25.66 -5.05 -14.29
C LYS A 84 -24.67 -5.10 -15.44
N TRP A 85 -24.37 -3.94 -16.04
CA TRP A 85 -23.51 -3.77 -17.21
C TRP A 85 -22.06 -3.47 -16.82
N ILE A 86 -21.75 -3.48 -15.53
CA ILE A 86 -20.49 -3.01 -14.99
C ILE A 86 -19.68 -4.18 -14.43
N ASP A 87 -18.39 -4.23 -14.75
CA ASP A 87 -17.42 -5.00 -13.97
C ASP A 87 -16.88 -4.16 -12.80
N ARG A 88 -17.23 -4.55 -11.57
CA ARG A 88 -16.77 -3.88 -10.34
C ARG A 88 -15.25 -3.86 -10.19
N LEU A 89 -14.55 -4.84 -10.75
CA LEU A 89 -13.08 -4.88 -10.71
C LEU A 89 -12.48 -3.82 -11.64
N ALA A 90 -13.08 -3.64 -12.83
CA ALA A 90 -12.68 -2.60 -13.78
C ALA A 90 -12.91 -1.20 -13.22
N LEU A 91 -14.00 -0.94 -12.47
CA LEU A 91 -14.25 0.39 -11.86
C LEU A 91 -13.18 0.83 -10.86
N LYS A 92 -12.56 -0.11 -10.15
CA LYS A 92 -11.51 0.19 -9.19
C LYS A 92 -10.15 0.42 -9.87
N ASN A 93 -10.00 0.07 -11.15
CA ASN A 93 -8.79 0.36 -11.89
C ASN A 93 -8.78 1.83 -12.29
N THR A 94 -7.99 2.65 -11.60
CA THR A 94 -7.86 4.08 -11.88
C THR A 94 -6.95 4.42 -13.05
N LYS A 95 -6.39 3.41 -13.74
CA LYS A 95 -5.50 3.64 -14.90
C LYS A 95 -6.27 3.84 -16.20
N ASP A 96 -7.41 3.18 -16.32
CA ASP A 96 -8.20 3.10 -17.54
C ASP A 96 -9.61 3.58 -17.24
N ILE A 97 -10.25 4.23 -18.21
CA ILE A 97 -11.65 4.62 -18.08
C ILE A 97 -12.49 3.34 -18.12
N PRO A 98 -13.36 3.08 -17.13
CA PRO A 98 -14.15 1.87 -17.10
C PRO A 98 -15.22 1.91 -18.18
N GLU A 99 -15.26 0.85 -18.99
CA GLU A 99 -16.24 0.67 -20.05
C GLU A 99 -17.37 -0.27 -19.59
N LEU A 100 -18.56 -0.05 -20.15
CA LEU A 100 -19.70 -0.96 -19.96
C LEU A 100 -19.48 -2.26 -20.74
N LEU A 101 -20.00 -3.36 -20.20
CA LEU A 101 -20.01 -4.65 -20.86
C LEU A 101 -20.89 -4.57 -22.13
N PRO A 102 -20.43 -5.11 -23.27
CA PRO A 102 -21.20 -5.02 -24.52
C PRO A 102 -22.47 -5.88 -24.50
N SER A 103 -22.49 -6.92 -23.66
CA SER A 103 -23.64 -7.82 -23.48
C SER A 103 -23.65 -8.41 -22.09
N ILE A 104 -24.84 -8.64 -21.56
CA ILE A 104 -25.02 -9.28 -20.25
C ILE A 104 -26.06 -10.40 -20.34
N ILE A 105 -25.93 -11.39 -19.47
CA ILE A 105 -26.90 -12.48 -19.34
C ILE A 105 -27.83 -12.12 -18.18
N ILE A 106 -29.13 -12.04 -18.46
CA ILE A 106 -30.17 -11.83 -17.46
C ILE A 106 -31.04 -13.07 -17.34
N GLN A 107 -31.51 -13.33 -16.12
CA GLN A 107 -32.47 -14.38 -15.84
C GLN A 107 -33.89 -13.85 -16.04
N GLU A 108 -34.59 -14.37 -17.03
CA GLU A 108 -35.97 -14.02 -17.32
C GLU A 108 -36.89 -15.19 -16.94
N LYS A 109 -37.95 -14.90 -16.18
CA LYS A 109 -38.99 -15.90 -15.90
C LYS A 109 -39.96 -15.93 -17.08
N VAL A 110 -39.90 -17.01 -17.85
CA VAL A 110 -40.83 -17.25 -18.95
C VAL A 110 -41.82 -18.33 -18.57
N LYS A 111 -43.00 -18.28 -19.18
CA LYS A 111 -44.02 -19.31 -18.98
C LYS A 111 -43.45 -20.65 -19.46
N ASN A 112 -43.52 -21.66 -18.61
CA ASN A 112 -43.04 -22.99 -18.94
C ASN A 112 -43.87 -23.56 -20.09
N PRO A 113 -43.28 -23.91 -21.24
CA PRO A 113 -44.00 -24.51 -22.36
C PRO A 113 -44.67 -25.84 -21.98
N ASP A 114 -44.10 -26.54 -21.00
CA ASP A 114 -44.55 -27.84 -20.52
C ASP A 114 -45.52 -27.73 -19.32
N ALA A 115 -45.87 -26.52 -18.89
CA ALA A 115 -46.84 -26.33 -17.81
C ALA A 115 -48.27 -26.65 -18.29
N GLU A 116 -48.79 -27.77 -17.84
CA GLU A 116 -50.19 -28.13 -17.95
C GLU A 116 -50.98 -27.55 -16.76
N PRO A 117 -52.13 -26.87 -16.99
CA PRO A 117 -52.89 -26.22 -15.92
C PRO A 117 -53.44 -27.18 -14.85
N GLU A 118 -53.43 -28.50 -15.11
CA GLU A 118 -53.93 -29.53 -14.19
C GLU A 118 -52.81 -30.31 -13.46
N ASN A 119 -51.53 -30.07 -13.76
CA ASN A 119 -50.43 -30.80 -13.14
C ASN A 119 -49.62 -29.91 -12.17
N PRO A 120 -49.89 -29.97 -10.85
CA PRO A 120 -49.21 -29.14 -9.85
C PRO A 120 -47.74 -29.51 -9.61
N GLN A 121 -47.20 -30.54 -10.28
CA GLN A 121 -45.77 -30.90 -10.18
C GLN A 121 -44.87 -30.12 -11.13
N ILE A 122 -45.42 -29.44 -12.15
CA ILE A 122 -44.64 -28.69 -13.13
C ILE A 122 -44.76 -27.21 -12.83
N ASP A 123 -43.63 -26.56 -12.55
CA ASP A 123 -43.60 -25.12 -12.29
C ASP A 123 -44.15 -24.33 -13.49
N GLU A 124 -45.09 -23.41 -13.24
CA GLU A 124 -45.74 -22.57 -14.25
C GLU A 124 -44.75 -21.64 -14.98
N PHE A 125 -43.63 -21.32 -14.32
CA PHE A 125 -42.57 -20.45 -14.84
C PHE A 125 -41.21 -21.12 -14.72
N ILE A 126 -40.46 -21.12 -15.81
CA ILE A 126 -39.04 -21.50 -15.82
C ILE A 126 -38.17 -20.24 -15.92
N THR A 127 -36.98 -20.30 -15.33
CA THR A 127 -35.98 -19.24 -15.48
C THR A 127 -35.08 -19.60 -16.65
N ILE A 128 -35.04 -18.73 -17.66
CA ILE A 128 -34.13 -18.89 -18.80
C ILE A 128 -33.07 -17.80 -18.77
N ASP A 129 -31.87 -18.14 -19.24
CA ASP A 129 -30.79 -17.20 -19.46
C ASP A 129 -30.98 -16.52 -20.81
N LYS A 130 -31.15 -15.20 -20.79
CA LYS A 130 -31.30 -14.37 -21.98
C LYS A 130 -30.14 -13.39 -22.07
N THR A 131 -29.45 -13.42 -23.20
CA THR A 131 -28.42 -12.44 -23.51
C THR A 131 -29.08 -11.18 -24.06
N ILE A 132 -28.75 -10.02 -23.48
CA ILE A 132 -29.13 -8.70 -23.98
C ILE A 132 -27.89 -7.90 -24.34
N PHE A 133 -27.99 -7.04 -25.35
CA PHE A 133 -26.88 -6.24 -25.87
C PHE A 133 -27.01 -4.78 -25.45
N LEU A 134 -25.89 -4.13 -25.16
CA LEU A 134 -25.87 -2.74 -24.69
C LEU A 134 -26.47 -1.77 -25.71
N ILE A 135 -26.29 -2.08 -26.99
CA ILE A 135 -26.80 -1.26 -28.11
C ILE A 135 -28.33 -1.12 -28.10
N ASP A 136 -29.04 -2.07 -27.49
CA ASP A 136 -30.50 -2.04 -27.37
C ASP A 136 -30.98 -1.10 -26.23
N TYR A 137 -30.05 -0.60 -25.40
CA TYR A 137 -30.32 0.22 -24.21
C TYR A 137 -29.45 1.50 -24.20
N PRO A 138 -29.68 2.46 -25.11
CA PRO A 138 -28.88 3.67 -25.20
C PRO A 138 -28.94 4.52 -23.92
N GLU A 139 -30.03 4.45 -23.16
CA GLU A 139 -30.16 5.17 -21.89
C GLU A 139 -29.11 4.75 -20.84
N VAL A 140 -28.60 3.52 -20.93
CA VAL A 140 -27.55 3.01 -20.04
C VAL A 140 -26.23 3.70 -20.35
N SER A 141 -25.91 3.89 -21.63
CA SER A 141 -24.69 4.56 -22.06
C SER A 141 -24.73 6.04 -21.65
N GLU A 142 -25.84 6.73 -21.92
CA GLU A 142 -25.97 8.15 -21.58
C GLU A 142 -25.81 8.40 -20.06
N LYS A 143 -26.43 7.55 -19.23
CA LYS A 143 -26.32 7.65 -17.77
C LYS A 143 -24.94 7.29 -17.26
N TRP A 144 -24.25 6.40 -17.95
CA TRP A 144 -22.88 6.03 -17.62
C TRP A 144 -21.92 7.16 -17.90
N ASP A 145 -22.02 7.78 -19.07
CA ASP A 145 -21.17 8.91 -19.47
C ASP A 145 -21.33 10.08 -18.50
N GLU A 146 -22.58 10.42 -18.12
CA GLU A 146 -22.89 11.42 -17.10
C GLU A 146 -22.24 11.08 -15.75
N PHE A 147 -22.27 9.82 -15.34
CA PHE A 147 -21.63 9.37 -14.10
C PHE A 147 -20.10 9.49 -14.14
N ILE A 148 -19.50 9.11 -15.28
CA ILE A 148 -18.05 9.18 -15.47
C ILE A 148 -17.56 10.62 -15.35
N GLU A 149 -18.20 11.55 -16.05
CA GLU A 149 -17.85 12.97 -16.06
C GLU A 149 -18.05 13.64 -14.70
N LEU A 150 -19.19 13.40 -14.05
CA LEU A 150 -19.56 14.13 -12.83
C LEU A 150 -18.97 13.55 -11.55
N LYS A 151 -18.74 12.24 -11.47
CA LYS A 151 -18.39 11.56 -10.21
C LYS A 151 -17.11 10.74 -10.30
N TRP A 152 -16.93 9.97 -11.37
CA TRP A 152 -15.83 9.02 -11.42
C TRP A 152 -14.47 9.73 -11.44
N PHE A 153 -14.26 10.74 -12.28
CA PHE A 153 -12.97 11.46 -12.33
C PHE A 153 -12.59 12.08 -10.99
N SER A 154 -13.54 12.77 -10.32
CA SER A 154 -13.28 13.35 -9.00
C SER A 154 -12.98 12.29 -7.95
N TRP A 155 -13.66 11.14 -8.01
CA TRP A 155 -13.36 10.00 -7.14
C TRP A 155 -11.97 9.41 -7.45
N VAL A 156 -11.56 9.29 -8.71
CA VAL A 156 -10.25 8.79 -9.12
C VAL A 156 -9.13 9.63 -8.50
N ASP A 157 -9.25 10.96 -8.54
CA ASP A 157 -8.26 11.86 -7.94
C ASP A 157 -8.11 11.62 -6.43
N LEU A 158 -9.24 11.53 -5.72
CA LEU A 158 -9.26 11.24 -4.28
C LEU A 158 -8.72 9.83 -3.97
N TYR A 159 -9.08 8.85 -4.79
CA TYR A 159 -8.66 7.47 -4.62
C TYR A 159 -7.16 7.29 -4.89
N GLN A 160 -6.61 7.97 -5.89
CA GLN A 160 -5.17 7.95 -6.17
C GLN A 160 -4.37 8.56 -5.02
N LYS A 161 -4.83 9.70 -4.46
CA LYS A 161 -4.23 10.28 -3.24
C LYS A 161 -4.27 9.27 -2.09
N TRP A 162 -5.44 8.67 -1.82
CA TRP A 162 -5.58 7.66 -0.78
C TRP A 162 -4.69 6.45 -1.00
N GLN A 163 -4.61 5.95 -2.22
CA GLN A 163 -3.78 4.80 -2.55
C GLN A 163 -2.29 5.10 -2.34
N SER A 164 -1.85 6.33 -2.61
CA SER A 164 -0.46 6.76 -2.37
C SER A 164 -0.13 6.73 -0.87
N VAL A 165 -1.00 7.29 -0.02
CA VAL A 165 -0.86 7.26 1.45
C VAL A 165 -0.92 5.83 1.98
N GLN A 166 -1.89 5.04 1.52
CA GLN A 166 -2.10 3.66 1.94
C GLN A 166 -0.91 2.77 1.60
N ARG A 167 -0.24 3.00 0.46
CA ARG A 167 0.99 2.29 0.08
C ARG A 167 2.10 2.53 1.08
N VAL A 168 2.32 3.77 1.47
CA VAL A 168 3.37 4.13 2.43
C VAL A 168 3.03 3.61 3.82
N TYR A 169 1.77 3.76 4.24
CA TYR A 169 1.26 3.20 5.49
C TYR A 169 1.49 1.69 5.57
N ALA A 170 1.18 0.95 4.50
CA ALA A 170 1.41 -0.50 4.44
C ALA A 170 2.90 -0.87 4.55
N LYS A 171 3.79 -0.10 3.93
CA LYS A 171 5.24 -0.29 4.08
C LYS A 171 5.70 -0.07 5.53
N LEU A 172 5.28 1.02 6.17
CA LEU A 172 5.59 1.28 7.58
C LEU A 172 5.02 0.19 8.50
N PHE A 173 3.82 -0.30 8.21
CA PHE A 173 3.24 -1.41 8.95
C PHE A 173 4.05 -2.70 8.81
N SER A 174 4.56 -3.00 7.61
CA SER A 174 5.47 -4.14 7.38
C SER A 174 6.77 -3.99 8.18
N ILE A 175 7.41 -2.81 8.13
CA ILE A 175 8.61 -2.49 8.91
C ILE A 175 8.34 -2.68 10.41
N TYR A 176 7.21 -2.16 10.90
CA TYR A 176 6.81 -2.28 12.29
C TYR A 176 6.61 -3.75 12.73
N GLN A 177 5.97 -4.56 11.89
CA GLN A 177 5.79 -6.00 12.16
C GLN A 177 7.11 -6.75 12.20
N GLU A 178 8.08 -6.41 11.35
CA GLU A 178 9.42 -7.00 11.39
C GLU A 178 10.20 -6.59 12.62
N GLN A 179 10.14 -5.30 12.99
CA GLN A 179 10.77 -4.80 14.21
C GLN A 179 10.25 -5.57 15.45
N GLN A 180 8.94 -5.85 15.53
CA GLN A 180 8.39 -6.67 16.62
C GLN A 180 8.88 -8.12 16.60
N LYS A 181 9.10 -8.71 15.42
CA LYS A 181 9.54 -10.12 15.28
C LYS A 181 11.02 -10.31 15.64
N LEU A 182 11.86 -9.36 15.24
CA LEU A 182 13.32 -9.47 15.33
C LEU A 182 13.91 -8.73 16.55
N GLY A 183 13.13 -7.84 17.17
CA GLY A 183 13.54 -7.13 18.39
C GLY A 183 14.85 -6.37 18.21
N GLU A 184 15.84 -6.67 19.06
CA GLU A 184 17.17 -6.03 19.02
C GLU A 184 17.98 -6.31 17.75
N GLN A 185 17.61 -7.34 16.97
CA GLN A 185 18.29 -7.67 15.71
C GLN A 185 17.83 -6.80 14.55
N TYR A 186 16.87 -5.89 14.77
CA TYR A 186 16.33 -5.00 13.75
C TYR A 186 16.57 -3.54 14.13
N GLU A 187 17.33 -2.86 13.30
CA GLU A 187 17.62 -1.44 13.46
C GLU A 187 16.99 -0.65 12.31
N LEU A 188 16.20 0.36 12.64
CA LEU A 188 15.65 1.29 11.67
C LEU A 188 16.57 2.50 11.56
N ILE A 189 16.99 2.81 10.33
CA ILE A 189 17.92 3.91 10.05
C ILE A 189 17.29 4.84 9.02
N LEU A 190 17.28 6.13 9.32
CA LEU A 190 17.02 7.18 8.34
C LEU A 190 18.34 7.56 7.65
N GLY A 191 18.38 7.45 6.32
CA GLY A 191 19.53 7.84 5.51
C GLY A 191 19.23 9.04 4.61
N LEU A 192 20.10 10.06 4.63
CA LEU A 192 20.02 11.25 3.79
C LEU A 192 21.24 11.38 2.88
N GLY A 193 21.00 11.83 1.64
CA GLY A 193 21.97 11.83 0.55
C GLY A 193 22.27 10.41 0.07
N PHE A 194 22.51 10.21 -1.23
CA PHE A 194 22.83 8.89 -1.76
C PHE A 194 24.09 8.96 -2.61
N LEU A 195 25.18 8.43 -2.08
CA LEU A 195 26.47 8.36 -2.76
C LEU A 195 26.60 7.01 -3.46
N SER A 196 26.82 7.06 -4.77
CA SER A 196 27.20 5.90 -5.57
C SER A 196 28.60 6.12 -6.15
N TRP A 197 29.57 5.35 -5.67
CA TRP A 197 30.95 5.40 -6.16
C TRP A 197 31.37 4.05 -6.72
N ARG A 198 31.94 4.06 -7.92
CA ARG A 198 32.63 2.91 -8.54
C ARG A 198 34.14 3.01 -8.28
N SER A 199 34.72 2.01 -7.62
CA SER A 199 36.16 1.93 -7.42
C SER A 199 36.91 1.65 -8.73
N PRO A 200 38.23 1.91 -8.80
CA PRO A 200 39.07 1.48 -9.93
C PRO A 200 39.08 -0.05 -10.14
N SER A 201 38.70 -0.83 -9.13
CA SER A 201 38.52 -2.28 -9.19
C SER A 201 37.10 -2.72 -9.61
N ASP A 202 36.29 -1.81 -10.13
CA ASP A 202 34.89 -2.00 -10.59
C ASP A 202 33.89 -2.38 -9.48
N HIS A 203 34.22 -2.16 -8.21
CA HIS A 203 33.28 -2.34 -7.12
C HIS A 203 32.39 -1.10 -6.98
N ILE A 204 31.07 -1.29 -6.99
CA ILE A 204 30.10 -0.23 -6.75
C ILE A 204 29.74 -0.20 -5.26
N THR A 205 30.00 0.93 -4.61
CA THR A 205 29.58 1.20 -3.23
C THR A 205 28.45 2.22 -3.25
N LYS A 206 27.35 1.89 -2.57
CA LYS A 206 26.16 2.73 -2.45
C LYS A 206 25.86 2.98 -0.98
N ARG A 207 25.99 4.23 -0.53
CA ARG A 207 25.81 4.59 0.88
C ARG A 207 25.08 5.91 1.04
N HIS A 208 24.33 6.03 2.12
CA HIS A 208 23.83 7.31 2.56
C HIS A 208 24.97 8.15 3.18
N LEU A 209 24.94 9.47 2.96
CA LEU A 209 25.96 10.37 3.45
C LEU A 209 25.78 10.66 4.94
N ILE A 210 24.52 10.79 5.35
CA ILE A 210 24.12 11.04 6.73
C ILE A 210 23.17 9.92 7.12
N THR A 211 23.37 9.34 8.29
CA THR A 211 22.50 8.29 8.83
C THR A 211 22.18 8.58 10.29
N ALA A 212 20.93 8.39 10.69
CA ALA A 212 20.51 8.51 12.07
C ALA A 212 19.58 7.35 12.43
N LYS A 213 19.69 6.86 13.67
CA LYS A 213 18.79 5.83 14.19
C LYS A 213 17.39 6.40 14.33
N ALA A 214 16.39 5.62 13.94
CA ALA A 214 15.00 6.04 13.97
C ALA A 214 14.17 5.12 14.88
N LEU A 215 13.23 5.72 15.59
CA LEU A 215 12.21 5.01 16.36
C LEU A 215 10.89 5.08 15.60
N LEU A 216 10.32 3.93 15.24
CA LEU A 216 9.00 3.81 14.65
C LEU A 216 7.97 3.47 15.73
N THR A 217 7.00 4.36 15.93
CA THR A 217 5.91 4.18 16.89
C THR A 217 4.58 4.02 16.14
N PHE A 218 3.78 3.03 16.55
CA PHE A 218 2.44 2.79 16.02
C PHE A 218 1.38 3.06 17.09
N GLU A 219 0.42 3.93 16.79
CA GLU A 219 -0.74 4.16 17.66
C GLU A 219 -1.99 3.53 17.03
N ALA A 220 -2.32 2.32 17.48
CA ALA A 220 -3.38 1.50 16.91
C ALA A 220 -4.78 2.15 16.95
N ARG A 221 -5.07 2.96 17.98
CA ARG A 221 -6.38 3.64 18.13
C ARG A 221 -6.66 4.63 17.00
N LEU A 222 -5.62 5.35 16.58
CA LEU A 222 -5.71 6.39 15.55
C LEU A 222 -5.24 5.87 14.19
N GLY A 223 -4.72 4.65 14.11
CA GLY A 223 -4.14 4.10 12.89
C GLY A 223 -3.04 5.00 12.34
N LYS A 224 -2.14 5.49 13.21
CA LYS A 224 -1.06 6.40 12.81
C LYS A 224 0.31 5.83 13.15
N PHE A 225 1.28 6.17 12.31
CA PHE A 225 2.70 5.93 12.49
C PHE A 225 3.43 7.24 12.69
N ILE A 226 4.41 7.22 13.59
CA ILE A 226 5.31 8.34 13.81
C ILE A 226 6.74 7.79 13.81
N VAL A 227 7.61 8.42 13.03
CA VAL A 227 9.06 8.17 13.03
C VAL A 227 9.75 9.36 13.67
N LYS A 228 10.56 9.08 14.67
CA LYS A 228 11.34 10.05 15.45
C LYS A 228 12.82 9.63 15.52
N PRO A 229 13.77 10.51 15.88
CA PRO A 229 15.11 10.07 16.24
C PRO A 229 15.02 9.07 17.40
N ALA A 230 15.78 7.99 17.31
CA ALA A 230 16.00 7.14 18.48
C ALA A 230 16.82 7.95 19.49
N MET A 231 16.34 8.06 20.73
CA MET A 231 17.17 8.62 21.79
C MET A 231 18.30 7.64 22.08
N ASP A 232 19.55 8.09 21.93
CA ASP A 232 20.70 7.31 22.39
C ASP A 232 20.57 7.16 23.91
N SER A 233 20.59 5.91 24.39
CA SER A 233 20.58 5.59 25.83
C SER A 233 22.01 5.61 26.39
#